data_AF-A0A8H3UTM1-F1
#
_entry.id   AF-A0A8H3UTM1-F1
#
_cell.length_a   1.000
_cell.length_b   1.000
_cell.length_c   1.000
_cell.angle_alpha   90.00
_cell.angle_beta   90.00
_cell.angle_gamma   90.00
#
_symmetry.space_group_name_H-M   'P 1'
#
loop_
_entity.id
_entity.type
_entity.pdbx_description
1 polymer ?
#
loop_
_entity_poly.entity_id
_entity_poly.type
_entity_poly.pdbx_seq_one_letter_code
_entity_poly.pdbx_strand_id
1 'polypeptide(L)'
;MSPKTTYEKVAIEDYEEQENAIRPNAHPSRRVVFSKVAIIVLILLASNMVTFFVARIGSKTFPDHRTPYAGLERNIDAVLDGHDPYTDVNDTLRDQLWLDINVDDGMIALPDTYVESMNLPTSQRFPWDKSKGIYLLQAHHNLHCARSVYISLMEYRKGIPQTRSHHHVIHCLDALRRDVICNADDIPRYTTPEPIPETGHNQPRQCRSWDKLNEWAKKYNACYRYIHEASKGFPEVQRFVWCPEGSPYRKEVDKYFIVDYDTPRGNGIVRV
;
A
#
# COMPACT_ATOMS: atom_id res chain seq x y z
N MET A 1 -30.37 -52.20 46.73
CA MET A 1 -30.55 -53.31 45.76
C MET A 1 -29.17 -53.62 45.21
N SER A 2 -28.67 -54.83 45.47
CA SER A 2 -27.31 -55.28 45.14
C SER A 2 -27.15 -55.52 43.63
N PRO A 3 -25.92 -55.44 43.10
CA PRO A 3 -25.40 -56.61 42.42
C PRO A 3 -24.12 -57.14 43.09
N LYS A 4 -24.18 -58.42 43.46
CA LYS A 4 -23.02 -59.29 43.67
C LYS A 4 -22.40 -59.63 42.31
N THR A 5 -21.09 -59.79 42.26
CA THR A 5 -20.40 -60.89 41.55
C THR A 5 -18.91 -60.83 41.91
N THR A 6 -18.42 -61.74 42.75
CA THR A 6 -17.82 -63.03 42.39
C THR A 6 -16.39 -62.85 41.89
N TYR A 7 -15.38 -63.06 42.76
CA TYR A 7 -14.13 -63.75 42.39
C TYR A 7 -13.55 -64.47 43.62
N GLU A 8 -12.94 -65.61 43.32
CA GLU A 8 -12.59 -66.76 44.16
C GLU A 8 -11.20 -66.58 44.78
N LYS A 9 -11.00 -67.03 46.03
CA LYS A 9 -9.67 -67.05 46.66
C LYS A 9 -8.80 -68.08 45.96
N VAL A 10 -7.79 -67.63 45.24
CA VAL A 10 -6.69 -68.49 44.77
C VAL A 10 -5.86 -68.90 45.98
N ALA A 11 -5.51 -70.19 46.05
CA ALA A 11 -4.67 -70.76 47.10
C ALA A 11 -3.29 -70.08 47.13
N ILE A 12 -2.81 -69.81 48.33
CA ILE A 12 -1.45 -69.35 48.57
C ILE A 12 -0.55 -70.57 48.39
N GLU A 13 0.17 -70.65 47.28
CA GLU A 13 1.36 -71.49 47.20
C GLU A 13 2.45 -70.79 48.00
N ASP A 14 2.94 -71.48 49.03
CA ASP A 14 4.11 -71.07 49.83
C ASP A 14 5.35 -71.07 48.92
N TYR A 15 5.61 -69.94 48.26
CA TYR A 15 6.89 -69.68 47.63
C TYR A 15 7.80 -69.01 48.66
N GLU A 16 8.86 -69.74 48.99
CA GLU A 16 9.95 -69.34 49.85
C GLU A 16 10.43 -67.91 49.54
N GLU A 17 10.50 -67.11 50.60
CA GLU A 17 10.95 -65.74 50.62
C GLU A 17 12.44 -65.68 50.24
N GLN A 18 12.74 -65.51 48.95
CA GLN A 18 14.09 -65.17 48.52
C GLN A 18 14.30 -63.67 48.78
N GLU A 19 14.86 -63.37 49.95
CA GLU A 19 15.20 -62.03 50.44
C GLU A 19 16.24 -61.37 49.50
N ASN A 20 15.75 -60.82 48.38
CA ASN A 20 16.55 -59.92 47.55
C ASN A 20 16.61 -58.58 48.26
N ALA A 21 17.72 -58.36 48.98
CA ALA A 21 18.08 -57.08 49.58
C ALA A 21 17.83 -55.93 48.59
N ILE A 22 16.86 -55.07 48.92
CA ILE A 22 16.63 -53.81 48.23
C ILE A 22 17.90 -52.98 48.40
N ARG A 23 18.74 -52.95 47.36
CA ARG A 23 19.87 -52.02 47.31
C ARG A 23 19.29 -50.60 47.36
N PRO A 24 19.75 -49.71 48.26
CA PRO A 24 19.33 -48.32 48.21
C PRO A 24 19.71 -47.76 46.84
N ASN A 25 18.72 -47.24 46.11
CA ASN A 25 18.99 -46.48 44.89
C ASN A 25 19.97 -45.37 45.25
N ALA A 26 21.18 -45.43 44.70
CA ALA A 26 22.18 -44.41 44.91
C ALA A 26 21.57 -43.06 44.50
N HIS A 27 21.35 -42.16 45.47
CA HIS A 27 20.95 -40.79 45.17
C HIS A 27 22.01 -40.21 44.22
N PRO A 28 21.63 -39.76 43.01
CA PRO A 28 22.60 -39.20 42.08
C PRO A 28 23.28 -38.04 42.78
N SER A 29 24.61 -38.04 42.79
CA SER A 29 25.37 -37.00 43.50
C SER A 29 24.90 -35.63 43.01
N ARG A 30 24.88 -34.65 43.93
CA ARG A 30 24.48 -33.26 43.63
C ARG A 30 25.15 -32.74 42.36
N ARG A 31 26.39 -33.16 42.11
CA ARG A 31 27.21 -32.89 40.92
C ARG A 31 26.62 -33.43 39.61
N VAL A 32 26.02 -34.63 39.63
CA VAL A 32 25.34 -35.25 38.48
C VAL A 32 24.02 -34.54 38.19
N VAL A 33 23.28 -34.12 39.22
CA VAL A 33 22.05 -33.33 39.06
C VAL A 33 22.37 -31.95 38.50
N PHE A 34 23.37 -31.25 39.03
CA PHE A 34 23.83 -29.96 38.51
C PHE A 34 24.32 -30.05 37.06
N SER A 35 25.04 -31.12 36.70
CA SER A 35 25.47 -31.37 35.32
C SER A 35 24.29 -31.56 34.37
N LYS A 36 23.27 -32.35 34.76
CA LYS A 36 22.05 -32.53 33.96
C LYS A 36 21.24 -31.25 33.80
N VAL A 37 21.11 -30.44 34.85
CA VAL A 37 20.43 -29.13 34.79
C VAL A 37 21.19 -28.15 33.90
N ALA A 38 22.52 -28.10 34.00
CA ALA A 38 23.35 -27.26 33.14
C ALA A 38 23.21 -27.63 31.65
N ILE A 39 23.15 -28.94 31.34
CA ILE A 39 22.90 -29.41 29.97
C ILE A 39 21.52 -28.97 29.47
N ILE A 40 20.47 -29.07 30.31
CA ILE A 40 19.11 -28.61 29.94
C ILE A 40 19.10 -27.10 29.68
N VAL A 41 19.76 -26.31 30.53
CA VAL A 41 19.86 -24.85 30.35
C VAL A 41 20.61 -24.50 29.07
N LEU A 42 21.71 -25.20 28.74
CA LEU A 42 22.44 -25.01 27.49
C LEU A 42 21.59 -25.35 26.26
N ILE A 43 20.80 -26.42 26.32
CA ILE A 43 19.86 -26.79 25.26
C ILE A 43 18.79 -25.71 25.07
N LEU A 44 18.25 -25.17 26.16
CA LEU A 44 17.26 -24.08 26.10
C LEU A 44 17.88 -22.79 25.53
N LEU A 45 19.11 -22.44 25.92
CA LEU A 45 19.80 -21.28 25.36
C LEU A 45 20.10 -21.46 23.87
N ALA A 46 20.57 -22.64 23.47
CA ALA A 46 20.79 -22.96 22.06
C ALA A 46 19.48 -22.95 21.26
N SER A 47 18.40 -23.49 21.82
CA SER A 47 17.05 -23.46 21.21
C SER A 47 16.53 -22.03 21.05
N ASN A 48 16.69 -21.18 22.07
CA ASN A 48 16.30 -19.77 21.99
C ASN A 48 17.17 -18.97 21.00
N MET A 49 18.48 -19.26 20.92
CA MET A 49 19.36 -18.67 19.91
C MET A 49 18.96 -19.12 18.51
N VAL A 50 18.75 -20.42 18.29
CA VAL A 50 18.28 -20.95 17.00
C VAL A 50 16.94 -20.35 16.64
N THR A 51 16.00 -20.26 17.58
CA THR A 51 14.69 -19.60 17.36
C THR A 51 14.85 -18.12 17.01
N PHE A 52 15.74 -17.39 17.69
CA PHE A 52 16.05 -15.99 17.37
C PHE A 52 16.66 -15.84 15.97
N PHE A 53 17.62 -16.68 15.60
CA PHE A 53 18.24 -16.67 14.28
C PHE A 53 17.27 -17.13 13.19
N VAL A 54 16.44 -18.15 13.43
CA VAL A 54 15.39 -18.62 12.52
C VAL A 54 14.28 -17.57 12.40
N ALA A 55 13.93 -16.81 13.45
CA ALA A 55 13.00 -15.69 13.35
C ALA A 55 13.62 -14.52 12.55
N ARG A 56 14.93 -14.30 12.65
CA ARG A 56 15.67 -13.30 11.85
C ARG A 56 15.86 -13.71 10.39
N ILE A 57 16.05 -15.00 10.11
CA ILE A 57 16.17 -15.55 8.74
C ILE A 57 14.78 -15.77 8.13
N GLY A 58 13.80 -16.07 8.97
CA GLY A 58 12.39 -16.32 8.66
C GLY A 58 11.54 -15.05 8.60
N SER A 59 12.10 -13.86 8.85
CA SER A 59 11.58 -12.65 8.23
C SER A 59 11.85 -12.76 6.74
N LYS A 60 11.02 -13.53 6.05
CA LYS A 60 10.91 -13.51 4.61
C LYS A 60 10.52 -12.09 4.25
N THR A 61 11.51 -11.23 4.04
CA THR A 61 11.37 -10.11 3.14
C THR A 61 10.92 -10.76 1.83
N PHE A 62 9.65 -10.61 1.50
CA PHE A 62 9.20 -10.81 0.13
C PHE A 62 10.24 -10.12 -0.75
N PRO A 63 10.82 -10.78 -1.78
CA PRO A 63 11.66 -10.08 -2.72
C PRO A 63 10.74 -9.08 -3.42
N ASP A 64 10.66 -7.88 -2.86
CA ASP A 64 9.77 -6.86 -3.36
C ASP A 64 10.45 -6.29 -4.59
N HIS A 65 10.06 -6.85 -5.74
CA HIS A 65 10.57 -6.42 -7.02
C HIS A 65 10.20 -4.94 -7.20
N ARG A 66 11.24 -4.11 -7.33
CA ARG A 66 11.09 -2.70 -7.71
C ARG A 66 10.15 -2.57 -8.90
N THR A 67 9.30 -1.54 -8.90
CA THR A 67 8.45 -1.29 -10.07
C THR A 67 9.30 -1.08 -11.32
N PRO A 68 8.88 -1.58 -12.49
CA PRO A 68 9.72 -1.57 -13.69
C PRO A 68 10.01 -0.16 -14.22
N TYR A 69 9.14 0.82 -13.94
CA TYR A 69 9.25 2.18 -14.48
C TYR A 69 9.95 3.14 -13.52
N ALA A 70 9.38 3.31 -12.33
CA ALA A 70 9.86 4.27 -11.32
C ALA A 70 10.77 3.64 -10.25
N GLY A 71 11.02 2.32 -10.30
CA GLY A 71 11.94 1.65 -9.39
C GLY A 71 11.46 1.61 -7.94
N LEU A 72 10.15 1.67 -7.70
CA LEU A 72 9.58 1.83 -6.36
C LEU A 72 9.57 0.50 -5.59
N GLU A 73 9.93 0.59 -4.32
CA GLU A 73 9.87 -0.51 -3.33
C GLU A 73 8.69 -0.25 -2.36
N ARG A 74 8.10 -1.32 -1.83
CA ARG A 74 7.12 -1.36 -0.74
C ARG A 74 7.88 -1.37 0.59
N ASN A 75 8.42 -0.21 0.94
CA ASN A 75 9.21 0.01 2.15
C ASN A 75 8.77 1.23 2.96
N ILE A 76 7.58 1.75 2.68
CA ILE A 76 6.96 2.81 3.47
C ILE A 76 5.99 2.17 4.45
N ASP A 77 6.29 2.33 5.73
CA ASP A 77 5.39 1.95 6.81
C ASP A 77 4.13 2.84 6.77
N ALA A 78 2.97 2.20 6.71
CA ALA A 78 1.67 2.84 6.85
C ALA A 78 0.76 1.97 7.71
N VAL A 79 -0.40 2.50 8.09
CA VAL A 79 -1.46 1.73 8.77
C VAL A 79 -2.66 1.55 7.84
N LEU A 80 -3.39 0.44 8.01
CA LEU A 80 -4.57 0.11 7.21
C LEU A 80 -5.75 1.03 7.51
N ASP A 81 -5.95 1.34 8.79
CA ASP A 81 -7.02 2.19 9.29
C ASP A 81 -6.48 3.05 10.44
N GLY A 82 -6.61 4.36 10.30
CA GLY A 82 -6.06 5.35 11.23
C GLY A 82 -6.64 6.74 10.95
N HIS A 83 -6.61 7.61 11.96
CA HIS A 83 -7.07 8.98 11.81
C HIS A 83 -6.22 9.72 10.76
N ASP A 84 -6.86 10.12 9.66
CA ASP A 84 -6.25 10.88 8.58
C ASP A 84 -7.07 12.17 8.34
N PRO A 85 -6.43 13.35 8.20
CA PRO A 85 -7.07 14.61 7.80
C PRO A 85 -8.03 14.52 6.59
N TYR A 86 -7.85 13.57 5.67
CA TYR A 86 -8.77 13.33 4.55
C TYR A 86 -10.15 12.76 4.97
N THR A 87 -10.31 12.40 6.24
CA THR A 87 -11.55 11.90 6.86
C THR A 87 -12.07 12.79 8.00
N ASP A 88 -11.49 13.99 8.16
CA ASP A 88 -11.82 14.91 9.26
C ASP A 88 -13.31 15.31 9.27
N VAL A 89 -13.86 15.53 10.47
CA VAL A 89 -15.24 15.98 10.68
C VAL A 89 -15.45 17.43 10.20
N ASN A 90 -14.39 18.22 10.15
CA ASN A 90 -14.39 19.54 9.56
C ASN A 90 -14.39 19.44 8.03
N ASP A 91 -15.59 19.54 7.46
CA ASP A 91 -15.81 19.55 6.02
C ASP A 91 -14.91 20.56 5.28
N THR A 92 -14.59 21.71 5.87
CA THR A 92 -13.78 22.76 5.20
C THR A 92 -12.35 22.29 4.98
N LEU A 93 -11.69 21.79 6.03
CA LEU A 93 -10.31 21.28 5.93
C LEU A 93 -10.26 20.06 5.03
N ARG A 94 -11.19 19.11 5.24
CA ARG A 94 -11.26 17.88 4.46
C ARG A 94 -11.47 18.16 2.97
N ASP A 95 -12.43 19.01 2.62
CA ASP A 95 -12.70 19.38 1.23
C ASP A 95 -11.48 20.04 0.58
N GLN A 96 -10.81 20.95 1.30
CA GLN A 96 -9.62 21.61 0.79
C GLN A 96 -8.50 20.60 0.48
N LEU A 97 -8.22 19.66 1.39
CA LEU A 97 -7.21 18.63 1.19
C LEU A 97 -7.48 17.79 -0.06
N TRP A 98 -8.73 17.34 -0.25
CA TRP A 98 -9.14 16.61 -1.45
C TRP A 98 -9.04 17.45 -2.73
N LEU A 99 -9.34 18.74 -2.66
CA LEU A 99 -9.27 19.65 -3.80
C LEU A 99 -7.82 19.97 -4.19
N ASP A 100 -6.89 19.99 -3.25
CA ASP A 100 -5.48 20.37 -3.46
C ASP A 100 -4.61 19.25 -4.04
N ILE A 101 -5.11 18.01 -4.04
CA ILE A 101 -4.42 16.85 -4.59
C ILE A 101 -3.93 17.14 -6.02
N ASN A 102 -2.61 17.08 -6.22
CA ASN A 102 -2.01 17.23 -7.53
C ASN A 102 -2.08 15.92 -8.34
N VAL A 103 -3.05 15.84 -9.24
CA VAL A 103 -3.17 14.72 -10.17
C VAL A 103 -2.49 14.99 -11.51
N ASP A 104 -2.13 16.24 -11.78
CA ASP A 104 -1.61 16.69 -13.09
C ASP A 104 -0.17 16.25 -13.33
N ASP A 105 0.64 16.16 -12.26
CA ASP A 105 2.04 15.70 -12.31
C ASP A 105 2.17 14.28 -12.88
N GLY A 106 1.08 13.49 -12.85
CA GLY A 106 1.03 12.15 -13.40
C GLY A 106 1.03 12.08 -14.92
N MET A 107 0.81 13.20 -15.61
CA MET A 107 0.89 13.28 -17.05
C MET A 107 2.35 13.51 -17.47
N ILE A 108 2.92 12.51 -18.12
CA ILE A 108 4.34 12.44 -18.45
C ILE A 108 4.58 12.34 -19.95
N ALA A 109 5.71 12.86 -20.43
CA ALA A 109 6.19 12.76 -21.80
C ALA A 109 7.45 11.88 -21.84
N LEU A 110 7.30 10.65 -22.32
CA LEU A 110 8.37 9.66 -22.38
C LEU A 110 9.03 9.65 -23.76
N PRO A 111 10.38 9.60 -23.85
CA PRO A 111 11.09 9.40 -25.12
C PRO A 111 10.70 8.09 -25.81
N ASP A 112 10.63 8.10 -27.14
CA ASP A 112 10.32 6.91 -27.94
C ASP A 112 11.30 5.75 -27.64
N THR A 113 12.59 6.04 -27.47
CA THR A 113 13.59 5.03 -27.10
C THR A 113 13.29 4.35 -25.77
N TYR A 114 12.76 5.09 -24.79
CA TYR A 114 12.33 4.54 -23.51
C TYR A 114 11.06 3.69 -23.68
N VAL A 115 10.08 4.20 -24.42
CA VAL A 115 8.81 3.51 -24.75
C VAL A 115 9.09 2.16 -25.42
N GLU A 116 9.97 2.13 -26.42
CA GLU A 116 10.42 0.92 -27.11
C GLU A 116 11.12 -0.05 -26.15
N SER A 117 12.08 0.44 -25.35
CA SER A 117 12.83 -0.40 -24.41
C SER A 117 11.96 -1.06 -23.34
N MET A 118 10.86 -0.40 -22.96
CA MET A 118 9.88 -0.88 -21.98
C MET A 118 8.70 -1.61 -22.63
N ASN A 119 8.69 -1.77 -23.96
CA ASN A 119 7.59 -2.37 -24.72
C ASN A 119 6.22 -1.73 -24.39
N LEU A 120 6.18 -0.41 -24.26
CA LEU A 120 4.96 0.35 -24.02
C LEU A 120 4.25 0.66 -25.35
N PRO A 121 2.91 0.69 -25.39
CA PRO A 121 2.18 1.10 -26.58
C PRO A 121 2.52 2.54 -26.99
N THR A 122 2.62 2.80 -28.29
CA THR A 122 2.79 4.16 -28.81
C THR A 122 1.60 5.04 -28.41
N SER A 123 1.87 6.21 -27.84
CA SER A 123 0.84 7.15 -27.42
C SER A 123 0.77 8.40 -28.29
N GLN A 124 -0.18 9.29 -27.96
CA GLN A 124 -0.29 10.62 -28.55
C GLN A 124 1.04 11.39 -28.40
N ARG A 125 1.44 12.09 -29.46
CA ARG A 125 2.66 12.89 -29.48
C ARG A 125 2.58 14.07 -28.53
N PHE A 126 3.65 14.29 -27.79
CA PHE A 126 3.80 15.48 -26.96
C PHE A 126 3.94 16.73 -27.86
N PRO A 127 3.11 17.79 -27.68
CA PRO A 127 3.10 18.92 -28.61
C PRO A 127 4.44 19.64 -28.78
N TRP A 128 5.28 19.66 -27.73
CA TRP A 128 6.54 20.41 -27.71
C TRP A 128 7.77 19.57 -28.08
N ASP A 129 7.60 18.24 -28.21
CA ASP A 129 8.68 17.32 -28.58
C ASP A 129 8.09 16.05 -29.21
N LYS A 130 8.13 15.98 -30.54
CA LYS A 130 7.53 14.87 -31.31
C LYS A 130 8.25 13.53 -31.10
N SER A 131 9.47 13.52 -30.55
CA SER A 131 10.19 12.30 -30.17
C SER A 131 9.69 11.69 -28.85
N LYS A 132 8.63 12.28 -28.27
CA LYS A 132 8.02 11.84 -27.03
C LYS A 132 6.53 11.55 -27.19
N GLY A 133 6.08 10.54 -26.45
CA GLY A 133 4.67 10.21 -26.27
C GLY A 133 4.16 10.62 -24.89
N ILE A 134 2.91 11.06 -24.81
CA ILE A 134 2.22 11.41 -23.55
C ILE A 134 1.63 10.15 -22.91
N TYR A 135 1.81 9.98 -21.61
CA TYR A 135 1.23 8.90 -20.81
C TYR A 135 0.68 9.45 -19.50
N LEU A 136 -0.32 8.79 -18.94
CA LEU A 136 -0.83 9.07 -17.59
C LEU A 136 -0.43 7.91 -16.67
N LEU A 137 0.21 8.24 -15.55
CA LEU A 137 0.55 7.26 -14.52
C LEU A 137 -0.70 6.68 -13.85
N GLN A 138 -0.75 5.35 -13.72
CA GLN A 138 -1.89 4.64 -13.12
C GLN A 138 -2.24 5.15 -11.71
N ALA A 139 -1.24 5.39 -10.85
CA ALA A 139 -1.51 5.86 -9.49
C ALA A 139 -2.11 7.27 -9.47
N HIS A 140 -1.67 8.17 -10.37
CA HIS A 140 -2.28 9.49 -10.52
C HIS A 140 -3.68 9.42 -11.12
N HIS A 141 -3.92 8.50 -12.07
CA HIS A 141 -5.25 8.22 -12.58
C HIS A 141 -6.20 7.73 -11.47
N ASN A 142 -5.77 6.76 -10.65
CA ASN A 142 -6.56 6.28 -9.51
C ASN A 142 -6.87 7.41 -8.53
N LEU A 143 -5.89 8.27 -8.24
CA LEU A 143 -6.08 9.39 -7.33
C LEU A 143 -7.02 10.47 -7.92
N HIS A 144 -6.95 10.71 -9.23
CA HIS A 144 -7.94 11.50 -9.97
C HIS A 144 -9.34 10.92 -9.83
N CYS A 145 -9.50 9.61 -10.02
CA CYS A 145 -10.78 8.94 -9.88
C CYS A 145 -11.34 9.07 -8.46
N ALA A 146 -10.52 8.83 -7.43
CA ALA A 146 -10.91 8.98 -6.03
C ALA A 146 -11.39 10.41 -5.73
N ARG A 147 -10.63 11.42 -6.17
CA ARG A 147 -11.00 12.83 -6.05
C ARG A 147 -12.32 13.15 -6.78
N SER A 148 -12.51 12.64 -8.00
CA SER A 148 -13.74 12.87 -8.78
C SER A 148 -14.97 12.26 -8.10
N VAL A 149 -14.85 11.07 -7.53
CA VAL A 149 -15.92 10.42 -6.73
C VAL A 149 -16.20 11.23 -5.46
N TYR A 150 -15.16 11.67 -4.75
CA TYR A 150 -15.30 12.51 -3.56
C TYR A 150 -16.07 13.80 -3.86
N ILE A 151 -15.68 14.53 -4.91
CA ILE A 151 -16.35 15.78 -5.33
C ILE A 151 -17.83 15.52 -5.61
N SER A 152 -18.14 14.50 -6.41
CA SER A 152 -19.53 14.13 -6.75
C SER A 152 -20.37 13.80 -5.50
N LEU A 153 -19.79 13.05 -4.55
CA LEU A 153 -20.43 12.71 -3.29
C LEU A 153 -20.71 13.95 -2.43
N MET A 154 -19.74 14.87 -2.34
CA MET A 154 -19.90 16.11 -1.57
C MET A 154 -20.92 17.05 -2.22
N GLU A 155 -20.92 17.17 -3.53
CA GLU A 155 -21.93 17.93 -4.28
C GLU A 155 -23.33 17.39 -4.04
N TYR A 156 -23.49 16.05 -4.06
CA TYR A 156 -24.75 15.38 -3.77
C TYR A 156 -25.21 15.66 -2.33
N ARG A 157 -24.32 15.50 -1.35
CA ARG A 157 -24.62 15.75 0.08
C ARG A 157 -25.03 17.20 0.33
N LYS A 158 -24.43 18.16 -0.38
CA LYS A 158 -24.73 19.59 -0.28
C LYS A 158 -25.98 20.00 -1.09
N GLY A 159 -26.56 19.10 -1.88
CA GLY A 159 -27.72 19.40 -2.73
C GLY A 159 -27.41 20.38 -3.87
N ILE A 160 -26.15 20.43 -4.33
CA ILE A 160 -25.73 21.32 -5.42
C ILE A 160 -25.60 20.55 -6.75
N PRO A 161 -25.65 21.25 -7.91
CA PRO A 161 -25.50 20.61 -9.21
C PRO A 161 -24.18 19.84 -9.33
N GLN A 162 -24.25 18.66 -9.94
CA GLN A 162 -23.08 17.83 -10.18
C GLN A 162 -22.18 18.47 -11.24
N THR A 163 -20.90 18.68 -10.92
CA THR A 163 -19.90 19.19 -11.88
C THR A 163 -19.23 18.07 -12.66
N ARG A 164 -19.40 16.82 -12.22
CA ARG A 164 -18.94 15.62 -12.91
C ARG A 164 -20.13 14.91 -13.54
N SER A 165 -19.99 14.54 -14.81
CA SER A 165 -21.02 13.75 -15.47
C SER A 165 -21.16 12.39 -14.80
N HIS A 166 -22.39 11.87 -14.74
CA HIS A 166 -22.65 10.54 -14.19
C HIS A 166 -21.76 9.46 -14.83
N HIS A 167 -21.59 9.52 -16.16
CA HIS A 167 -20.72 8.60 -16.89
C HIS A 167 -19.27 8.65 -16.41
N HIS A 168 -18.72 9.86 -16.17
CA HIS A 168 -17.36 10.02 -15.67
C HIS A 168 -17.22 9.44 -14.24
N VAL A 169 -18.20 9.68 -13.36
CA VAL A 169 -18.16 9.12 -11.99
C VAL A 169 -18.20 7.60 -11.99
N ILE A 170 -19.06 6.98 -12.81
CA ILE A 170 -19.13 5.51 -12.95
C ILE A 170 -17.84 4.93 -13.53
N HIS A 171 -17.24 5.60 -14.52
CA HIS A 171 -15.94 5.23 -15.06
C HIS A 171 -14.85 5.24 -13.97
N CYS A 172 -14.79 6.32 -13.18
CA CYS A 172 -13.85 6.45 -12.07
C CYS A 172 -14.02 5.34 -11.03
N LEU A 173 -15.28 5.02 -10.69
CA LEU A 173 -15.58 3.94 -9.75
C LEU A 173 -15.12 2.57 -10.28
N ASP A 174 -15.37 2.26 -11.54
CA ASP A 174 -14.91 1.01 -12.15
C ASP A 174 -13.39 0.94 -12.29
N ALA A 175 -12.73 2.05 -12.61
CA ALA A 175 -11.26 2.12 -12.66
C ALA A 175 -10.63 1.76 -11.30
N LEU A 176 -11.14 2.35 -10.22
CA LEU A 176 -10.71 2.02 -8.85
C LEU A 176 -10.97 0.55 -8.51
N ARG A 177 -12.16 0.03 -8.84
CA ARG A 177 -12.52 -1.38 -8.63
C ARG A 177 -11.57 -2.32 -9.36
N ARG A 178 -11.25 -2.04 -10.63
CA ARG A 178 -10.31 -2.85 -11.43
C ARG A 178 -8.91 -2.81 -10.85
N ASP A 179 -8.45 -1.66 -10.36
CA ASP A 179 -7.15 -1.52 -9.72
C ASP A 179 -7.05 -2.33 -8.43
N VAL A 180 -8.08 -2.32 -7.59
CA VAL A 180 -8.17 -3.18 -6.39
C VAL A 180 -8.06 -4.65 -6.76
N ILE A 181 -8.82 -5.11 -7.76
CA ILE A 181 -8.77 -6.51 -8.23
C ILE A 181 -7.40 -6.87 -8.81
N CYS A 182 -6.78 -5.94 -9.56
CA CYS A 182 -5.47 -6.15 -10.15
C CYS A 182 -4.37 -6.31 -9.10
N ASN A 183 -4.45 -5.56 -7.99
CA ASN A 183 -3.47 -5.65 -6.92
C ASN A 183 -3.73 -6.81 -5.95
N ALA A 184 -5.01 -7.17 -5.73
CA ALA A 184 -5.43 -8.27 -4.86
C ALA A 184 -4.66 -8.32 -3.52
N ASP A 185 -4.58 -7.19 -2.82
CA ASP A 185 -3.88 -7.05 -1.53
C ASP A 185 -4.46 -8.04 -0.50
N ASP A 186 -3.61 -8.96 -0.02
CA ASP A 186 -3.99 -10.14 0.75
C ASP A 186 -3.81 -9.97 2.27
N ILE A 187 -3.50 -8.75 2.74
CA ILE A 187 -3.34 -8.46 4.17
C ILE A 187 -4.64 -8.77 4.92
N PRO A 188 -4.66 -9.77 5.83
CA PRO A 188 -5.86 -10.09 6.60
C PRO A 188 -6.08 -9.01 7.67
N ARG A 189 -7.17 -8.26 7.56
CA ARG A 189 -7.53 -7.25 8.56
C ARG A 189 -8.04 -7.90 9.83
N TYR A 190 -7.42 -7.60 10.97
CA TYR A 190 -7.94 -8.05 12.27
C TYR A 190 -9.16 -7.22 12.66
N THR A 191 -10.05 -7.79 13.49
CA THR A 191 -11.20 -7.08 14.07
C THR A 191 -10.92 -6.74 15.52
N THR A 192 -11.22 -5.51 15.94
CA THR A 192 -11.03 -5.08 17.32
C THR A 192 -12.14 -5.62 18.25
N PRO A 193 -11.91 -5.74 19.58
CA PRO A 193 -12.86 -6.38 20.51
C PRO A 193 -13.95 -5.45 21.07
N GLU A 194 -14.00 -4.16 20.68
CA GLU A 194 -14.96 -3.18 21.20
C GLU A 194 -16.41 -3.45 20.73
N PRO A 195 -17.43 -2.87 21.40
CA PRO A 195 -18.84 -3.06 21.00
C PRO A 195 -19.16 -2.61 19.56
N ILE A 196 -18.37 -1.69 19.00
CA ILE A 196 -18.38 -1.32 17.59
C ILE A 196 -17.01 -1.72 17.03
N PRO A 197 -16.87 -2.92 16.45
CA PRO A 197 -15.59 -3.40 15.96
C PRO A 197 -15.06 -2.59 14.78
N GLU A 198 -13.78 -2.25 14.81
CA GLU A 198 -13.04 -1.67 13.70
C GLU A 198 -12.23 -2.76 12.97
N THR A 199 -11.83 -2.51 11.71
CA THR A 199 -11.08 -3.49 10.90
C THR A 199 -9.70 -2.97 10.51
N GLY A 200 -8.65 -3.63 10.97
CA GLY A 200 -7.27 -3.24 10.66
C GLY A 200 -6.82 -1.95 11.36
N HIS A 201 -7.46 -1.60 12.49
CA HIS A 201 -7.10 -0.44 13.30
C HIS A 201 -5.62 -0.44 13.67
N ASN A 202 -4.86 0.60 13.30
CA ASN A 202 -3.41 0.66 13.52
C ASN A 202 -2.62 -0.57 13.02
N GLN A 203 -3.20 -1.39 12.13
CA GLN A 203 -2.54 -2.57 11.58
C GLN A 203 -1.50 -2.13 10.54
N PRO A 204 -0.23 -2.52 10.68
CA PRO A 204 0.82 -2.09 9.75
C PRO A 204 0.64 -2.69 8.36
N ARG A 205 1.03 -1.91 7.34
CA ARG A 205 1.14 -2.32 5.93
C ARG A 205 2.37 -1.69 5.29
N GLN A 206 2.88 -2.33 4.24
CA GLN A 206 3.99 -1.81 3.44
C GLN A 206 3.49 -1.19 2.14
N CYS A 207 3.77 0.10 1.96
CA CYS A 207 3.36 0.91 0.82
C CYS A 207 4.55 1.32 -0.04
N ARG A 208 4.28 1.66 -1.30
CA ARG A 208 5.26 2.34 -2.16
C ARG A 208 5.26 3.83 -1.87
N SER A 209 6.41 4.48 -1.98
CA SER A 209 6.54 5.93 -1.76
C SER A 209 5.85 6.73 -2.87
N TRP A 210 4.86 7.53 -2.48
CA TRP A 210 4.21 8.51 -3.35
C TRP A 210 5.19 9.59 -3.81
N ASP A 211 6.04 10.08 -2.91
CA ASP A 211 7.01 11.13 -3.22
C ASP A 211 8.02 10.68 -4.28
N LYS A 212 8.55 9.45 -4.17
CA LYS A 212 9.45 8.90 -5.20
C LYS A 212 8.77 8.75 -6.56
N LEU A 213 7.47 8.41 -6.59
CA LEU A 213 6.71 8.37 -7.84
C LEU A 213 6.59 9.78 -8.44
N ASN A 214 6.25 10.78 -7.63
CA ASN A 214 6.12 12.17 -8.08
C ASN A 214 7.46 12.72 -8.56
N GLU A 215 8.57 12.43 -7.86
CA GLU A 215 9.91 12.81 -8.29
C GLU A 215 10.27 12.20 -9.64
N TRP A 216 9.92 10.93 -9.86
CA TRP A 216 10.10 10.29 -11.15
C TRP A 216 9.23 10.95 -12.23
N ALA A 217 7.97 11.24 -11.93
CA ALA A 217 7.03 11.87 -12.86
C ALA A 217 7.49 13.28 -13.28
N LYS A 218 8.02 14.07 -12.32
CA LYS A 218 8.58 15.41 -12.57
C LYS A 218 9.73 15.41 -13.59
N LYS A 219 10.56 14.36 -13.62
CA LYS A 219 11.65 14.22 -14.62
C LYS A 219 11.12 14.11 -16.05
N TYR A 220 9.90 13.61 -16.20
CA TYR A 220 9.23 13.42 -17.49
C TYR A 220 7.99 14.32 -17.62
N ASN A 221 7.90 15.43 -16.89
CA ASN A 221 6.69 16.25 -16.86
C ASN A 221 6.23 16.69 -18.27
N ALA A 222 4.94 16.51 -18.57
CA ALA A 222 4.36 16.85 -19.87
C ALA A 222 3.82 18.29 -19.96
N CYS A 223 4.23 19.21 -19.08
CA CYS A 223 3.68 20.56 -18.98
C CYS A 223 2.13 20.57 -18.84
N TYR A 224 1.57 19.53 -18.24
CA TYR A 224 0.14 19.32 -18.21
C TYR A 224 -0.50 20.02 -17.01
N ARG A 225 -1.71 20.56 -17.21
CA ARG A 225 -2.62 20.96 -16.14
C ARG A 225 -4.05 20.63 -16.55
N TYR A 226 -4.84 20.10 -15.62
CA TYR A 226 -6.25 19.85 -15.88
C TYR A 226 -7.01 21.17 -16.03
N ILE A 227 -7.79 21.26 -17.11
CA ILE A 227 -8.71 22.37 -17.39
C ILE A 227 -10.13 21.81 -17.36
N HIS A 228 -11.01 22.51 -16.65
CA HIS A 228 -12.34 22.03 -16.30
C HIS A 228 -13.21 21.73 -17.54
N GLU A 229 -13.92 20.60 -17.53
CA GLU A 229 -14.78 20.15 -18.65
C GLU A 229 -15.89 21.16 -19.00
N ALA A 230 -16.36 21.97 -18.05
CA ALA A 230 -17.36 23.00 -18.34
C ALA A 230 -16.78 24.20 -19.13
N SER A 231 -15.46 24.30 -19.26
CA SER A 231 -14.78 25.26 -20.12
C SER A 231 -14.90 24.83 -21.59
N LYS A 232 -16.11 24.97 -22.15
CA LYS A 232 -16.36 24.68 -23.57
C LYS A 232 -15.43 25.51 -24.46
N GLY A 233 -14.83 24.87 -25.47
CA GLY A 233 -14.04 25.55 -26.50
C GLY A 233 -12.55 25.74 -26.17
N PHE A 234 -12.04 25.12 -25.11
CA PHE A 234 -10.60 25.14 -24.82
C PHE A 234 -9.84 24.17 -25.73
N PRO A 235 -8.85 24.61 -26.54
CA PRO A 235 -8.03 23.71 -27.34
C PRO A 235 -7.23 22.74 -26.45
N GLU A 236 -7.19 21.46 -26.82
CA GLU A 236 -6.48 20.42 -26.06
C GLU A 236 -5.00 20.75 -25.82
N VAL A 237 -4.34 21.42 -26.77
CA VAL A 237 -2.94 21.87 -26.63
C VAL A 237 -2.72 22.80 -25.43
N GLN A 238 -3.73 23.59 -25.04
CA GLN A 238 -3.63 24.50 -23.89
C GLN A 238 -3.62 23.76 -22.55
N ARG A 239 -3.94 22.46 -22.51
CA ARG A 239 -3.68 21.62 -21.32
C ARG A 239 -2.19 21.38 -21.12
N PHE A 240 -1.38 21.50 -22.16
CA PHE A 240 0.04 21.14 -22.16
C PHE A 240 0.98 22.36 -22.10
N VAL A 241 0.52 23.57 -21.81
CA VAL A 241 1.37 24.78 -21.79
C VAL A 241 2.01 25.07 -20.42
N TRP A 242 1.66 24.30 -19.38
CA TRP A 242 1.96 24.58 -17.97
C TRP A 242 3.27 23.94 -17.52
N CYS A 243 4.36 24.34 -18.16
CA CYS A 243 5.69 23.82 -17.87
C CYS A 243 6.26 24.30 -16.51
N PRO A 244 6.84 23.41 -15.69
CA PRO A 244 7.51 23.79 -14.44
C PRO A 244 8.77 24.63 -14.68
N GLU A 245 9.25 25.29 -13.62
CA GLU A 245 10.48 26.08 -13.68
C GLU A 245 11.66 25.21 -14.11
N GLY A 246 12.52 25.76 -14.98
CA GLY A 246 13.65 25.03 -15.56
C GLY A 246 13.30 24.05 -16.68
N SER A 247 12.01 23.87 -17.03
CA SER A 247 11.63 23.03 -18.18
C SER A 247 12.19 23.59 -19.49
N PRO A 248 12.84 22.77 -20.34
CA PRO A 248 13.36 23.21 -21.64
C PRO A 248 12.24 23.62 -22.60
N TYR A 249 11.00 23.20 -22.33
CA TYR A 249 9.85 23.43 -23.19
C TYR A 249 9.17 24.79 -22.97
N ARG A 250 9.48 25.52 -21.88
CA ARG A 250 8.92 26.87 -21.66
C ARG A 250 9.16 27.79 -22.86
N LYS A 251 10.40 27.82 -23.35
CA LYS A 251 10.78 28.63 -24.52
C LYS A 251 10.01 28.26 -25.79
N GLU A 252 9.60 27.01 -25.95
CA GLU A 252 8.81 26.56 -27.10
C GLU A 252 7.34 26.91 -26.93
N VAL A 253 6.80 26.78 -25.72
CA VAL A 253 5.43 27.20 -25.38
C VAL A 253 5.25 28.71 -25.56
N ASP A 254 6.18 29.51 -25.02
CA ASP A 254 6.13 30.98 -25.00
C ASP A 254 6.19 31.61 -26.40
N LYS A 255 6.55 30.84 -27.44
CA LYS A 255 6.47 31.29 -28.84
C LYS A 255 5.03 31.42 -29.34
N TYR A 256 4.10 30.66 -28.76
CA TYR A 256 2.73 30.52 -29.25
C TYR A 256 1.67 30.91 -28.21
N PHE A 257 2.02 30.93 -26.92
CA PHE A 257 1.09 31.17 -25.82
C PHE A 257 1.68 32.15 -24.82
N ILE A 258 0.83 33.05 -24.29
CA ILE A 258 1.18 33.86 -23.12
C ILE A 258 0.67 33.10 -21.89
N VAL A 259 1.60 32.51 -21.12
CA VAL A 259 1.30 31.71 -19.94
C VAL A 259 1.75 32.45 -18.69
N ASP A 260 0.81 32.69 -17.77
CA ASP A 260 1.14 33.07 -16.40
C ASP A 260 1.42 31.80 -15.59
N TYR A 261 2.71 31.45 -15.48
CA TYR A 261 3.14 30.23 -14.80
C TYR A 261 2.86 30.25 -13.28
N ASP A 262 2.63 31.43 -12.71
CA ASP A 262 2.36 31.60 -11.28
C ASP A 262 0.86 31.48 -10.95
N THR A 263 -0.01 31.37 -11.95
CA THR A 263 -1.44 31.22 -11.69
C THR A 263 -1.72 29.91 -10.92
N PRO A 264 -2.48 29.95 -9.81
CA PRO A 264 -2.85 28.74 -9.06
C PRO A 264 -3.58 27.69 -9.90
N ARG A 265 -3.41 26.41 -9.57
CA ARG A 265 -4.10 25.30 -10.24
C ARG A 265 -5.63 25.50 -10.19
N GLY A 266 -6.31 25.23 -11.31
CA GLY A 266 -7.76 25.40 -11.45
C GLY A 266 -8.20 26.77 -11.96
N ASN A 267 -7.34 27.79 -11.90
CA ASN A 267 -7.55 29.09 -12.52
C ASN A 267 -6.46 29.27 -13.59
N GLY A 268 -6.82 29.36 -14.86
CA GLY A 268 -5.83 29.50 -15.91
C GLY A 268 -6.47 30.12 -17.14
N ILE A 269 -6.25 31.42 -17.32
CA ILE A 269 -6.60 32.10 -18.56
C ILE A 269 -5.34 32.03 -19.43
N VAL A 270 -5.32 31.12 -20.39
CA VAL A 270 -4.34 31.15 -21.48
C VAL A 270 -4.84 32.15 -22.50
N ARG A 271 -4.11 33.26 -22.69
CA ARG A 271 -4.41 34.21 -23.78
C ARG A 271 -3.59 33.76 -24.99
N VAL A 272 -4.30 33.50 -26.09
CA VAL A 272 -3.73 33.22 -27.42
C VAL A 272 -3.35 34.53 -28.07
#